data_AF-A0A151LLR4-F1
#
_entry.id   AF-A0A151LLR4-F1
#
_cell.length_a   1.000
_cell.length_b   1.000
_cell.length_c   1.000
_cell.angle_alpha   90.00
_cell.angle_beta   90.00
_cell.angle_gamma   90.00
#
_symmetry.space_group_name_H-M   'P 1'
#
loop_
_entity.id
_entity.type
_entity.pdbx_description
1 polymer ?
#
loop_
_entity_poly.entity_id
_entity_poly.type
_entity_poly.pdbx_seq_one_letter_code
_entity_poly.pdbx_strand_id
1 'polypeptide(L)'
;SSYLNNAYRTLSNDVERALYLLKIEYNYMISEDECMDDDEFLSEIIKINVEISKPDANIELLTREYKQKYEDYSKEIKLHFKEKNFNNILNVLKKLKFINRVLERLQNI
;
A
#
# COMPACT_ATOMS: atom_id res chain seq x y z
N SER A 1 22.83 17.74 7.02
CA SER A 1 21.38 17.76 7.31
C SER A 1 20.78 16.41 6.89
N SER A 2 20.63 15.47 7.83
CA SER A 2 20.14 14.09 7.55
C SER A 2 18.72 13.89 8.10
N TYR A 3 18.42 14.40 9.30
CA TYR A 3 17.09 14.35 9.91
C TYR A 3 16.01 15.06 9.09
N LEU A 4 16.31 16.23 8.53
CA LEU A 4 15.36 16.99 7.70
C LEU A 4 14.98 16.21 6.44
N ASN A 5 15.96 15.60 5.77
CA ASN A 5 15.73 14.81 4.56
C ASN A 5 14.88 13.56 4.86
N ASN A 6 15.14 12.91 5.99
CA ASN A 6 14.37 11.74 6.41
C ASN A 6 12.90 12.11 6.74
N ALA A 7 12.70 13.22 7.46
CA ALA A 7 11.36 13.74 7.76
C ALA A 7 10.60 14.11 6.49
N TYR A 8 11.26 14.80 5.56
CA TYR A 8 10.67 15.15 4.26
C TYR A 8 10.21 13.90 3.51
N ARG A 9 11.11 12.92 3.33
CA ARG A 9 10.79 11.66 2.64
C ARG A 9 9.60 10.95 3.28
N THR A 10 9.62 10.78 4.60
CA THR A 10 8.58 10.10 5.36
C THR A 10 7.22 10.78 5.21
N LEU A 11 7.18 12.11 5.26
CA LEU A 11 5.92 12.86 5.24
C LEU A 11 5.39 13.09 3.80
N SER A 12 6.25 13.02 2.79
CA SER A 12 5.87 13.16 1.39
C SER A 12 5.26 11.88 0.79
N ASN A 13 5.62 10.70 1.28
CA ASN A 13 5.06 9.43 0.82
C ASN A 13 3.83 9.04 1.66
N ASP A 14 2.69 8.78 1.01
CA ASP A 14 1.42 8.49 1.71
C ASP A 14 1.50 7.23 2.60
N VAL A 15 2.26 6.21 2.19
CA VAL A 15 2.46 4.96 2.95
C VAL A 15 3.44 5.16 4.11
N GLU A 16 4.60 5.79 3.87
CA GLU A 16 5.57 6.08 4.94
C GLU A 16 4.95 7.00 6.01
N ARG A 17 4.15 7.99 5.59
CA ARG A 17 3.43 8.88 6.49
C ARG A 17 2.38 8.13 7.32
N ALA A 18 1.60 7.24 6.70
CA ALA A 18 0.60 6.44 7.41
C ALA A 18 1.24 5.50 8.45
N LEU A 19 2.35 4.84 8.10
CA LEU A 19 3.13 4.02 9.04
C LEU A 19 3.66 4.84 10.22
N TYR A 20 4.15 6.05 9.95
CA TYR A 20 4.61 6.96 10.98
C TYR A 20 3.49 7.40 11.94
N LEU A 21 2.32 7.73 11.40
CA LEU A 21 1.15 8.09 12.21
C LEU A 21 0.66 6.91 13.06
N LEU A 22 0.63 5.68 12.53
CA LEU A 22 0.29 4.48 13.31
C LEU A 22 1.21 4.29 14.51
N LYS A 23 2.52 4.50 14.31
CA LYS A 23 3.51 4.41 15.37
C LYS A 23 3.27 5.44 16.48
N ILE A 24 2.95 6.69 16.12
CA ILE A 24 2.82 7.77 17.11
C ILE A 24 1.47 7.77 17.80
N GLU A 25 0.39 7.58 17.06
CA GLU A 25 -0.97 7.70 17.60
C GLU A 25 -1.44 6.42 18.30
N TYR A 26 -0.99 5.25 17.84
CA TYR A 26 -1.47 3.95 18.31
C TYR A 26 -0.37 3.08 18.94
N ASN A 27 0.88 3.57 18.97
CA ASN A 27 2.06 2.78 19.38
C ASN A 27 2.14 1.43 18.64
N TYR A 28 1.71 1.41 17.38
CA TYR A 28 1.59 0.20 16.57
C TYR A 28 2.61 0.17 15.43
N MET A 29 3.18 -1.00 15.19
CA MET A 29 4.03 -1.28 14.04
C MET A 29 3.55 -2.56 13.37
N ILE A 30 3.34 -2.49 12.06
CA ILE A 30 3.01 -3.66 11.25
C ILE A 30 4.24 -4.57 11.20
N SER A 31 4.13 -5.78 11.75
CA SER A 31 5.17 -6.81 11.62
C SER A 31 5.14 -7.44 10.22
N GLU A 32 6.28 -7.97 9.77
CA GLU A 32 6.33 -8.68 8.48
C GLU A 32 5.48 -9.95 8.48
N ASP A 33 5.38 -10.63 9.62
CA ASP A 33 4.59 -11.86 9.80
C ASP A 33 3.09 -11.61 9.97
N GLU A 34 2.64 -10.35 9.95
CA GLU A 34 1.23 -10.03 10.16
C GLU A 34 0.39 -10.40 8.93
N CYS A 35 -0.55 -11.34 9.09
CA CYS A 35 -1.44 -11.75 8.02
C CYS A 35 -2.50 -10.69 7.69
N MET A 36 -3.01 -10.76 6.46
CA MET A 36 -4.16 -9.97 6.01
C MET A 36 -5.41 -10.83 6.10
N ASP A 37 -6.41 -10.38 6.86
CA ASP A 37 -7.70 -11.06 7.01
C ASP A 37 -8.70 -10.54 5.97
N ASP A 38 -8.34 -10.65 4.69
CA ASP A 38 -9.15 -10.19 3.55
C ASP A 38 -9.00 -11.18 2.39
N ASP A 39 -9.84 -12.22 2.39
CA ASP A 39 -9.79 -13.33 1.42
C ASP A 39 -9.95 -12.85 -0.03
N GLU A 40 -10.78 -11.83 -0.25
CA GLU A 40 -11.01 -11.25 -1.57
C GLU A 40 -9.73 -10.59 -2.08
N PHE A 41 -9.07 -9.80 -1.23
CA PHE A 41 -7.79 -9.19 -1.57
C PHE A 41 -6.68 -10.23 -1.76
N LEU A 42 -6.59 -11.25 -0.89
CA LEU A 42 -5.63 -12.35 -1.05
C LEU A 42 -5.82 -13.08 -2.39
N SER A 43 -7.07 -13.30 -2.81
CA SER A 43 -7.36 -13.85 -4.13
C SER A 43 -6.88 -12.94 -5.26
N GLU A 44 -7.07 -11.62 -5.11
CA GLU A 44 -6.56 -10.63 -6.07
C GLU A 44 -5.03 -10.69 -6.19
N ILE A 45 -4.32 -10.77 -5.06
CA ILE A 45 -2.85 -10.90 -5.01
C ILE A 45 -2.38 -12.10 -5.85
N ILE A 46 -3.05 -13.24 -5.71
CA ILE A 46 -2.70 -14.46 -6.47
C ILE A 46 -2.95 -14.21 -7.96
N LYS A 47 -4.10 -13.66 -8.34
CA LYS A 47 -4.46 -13.40 -9.74
C LYS A 47 -3.46 -12.49 -10.42
N ILE A 48 -3.08 -11.38 -9.78
CA ILE A 48 -2.11 -10.44 -10.36
C ILE A 48 -0.72 -11.05 -10.51
N ASN A 49 -0.28 -11.85 -9.54
CA ASN A 49 1.02 -12.53 -9.64
C ASN A 49 1.06 -13.52 -10.81
N VAL A 50 -0.05 -14.22 -11.07
CA VAL A 50 -0.18 -15.09 -12.25
C VAL A 50 -0.17 -14.25 -13.51
N GLU A 51 -0.95 -13.17 -13.57
CA GLU A 51 -1.05 -12.32 -14.76
C GLU A 51 0.28 -11.69 -15.14
N ILE A 52 1.01 -11.13 -14.17
CA ILE A 52 2.34 -10.53 -14.38
C ILE A 52 3.38 -11.55 -14.86
N SER A 53 3.19 -12.83 -14.55
CA SER A 53 4.13 -13.89 -14.96
C SER A 53 3.90 -14.36 -16.41
N LYS A 54 2.82 -13.91 -17.06
CA LYS A 54 2.53 -14.28 -18.45
C LYS A 54 3.37 -13.46 -19.44
N PRO A 55 3.90 -14.06 -20.52
CA PRO A 55 4.67 -13.34 -21.54
C PRO A 55 3.87 -12.28 -22.30
N ASP A 56 2.55 -12.45 -22.38
CA ASP A 56 1.61 -11.57 -23.07
C ASP A 56 0.90 -10.59 -22.11
N ALA A 57 1.38 -10.46 -20.88
CA ALA A 57 0.82 -9.55 -19.89
C ALA A 57 0.80 -8.11 -20.42
N ASN A 58 -0.37 -7.47 -20.35
CA ASN A 58 -0.50 -6.06 -20.72
C ASN A 58 -0.02 -5.16 -19.56
N ILE A 59 1.29 -4.93 -19.51
CA ILE A 59 1.95 -4.16 -18.45
C ILE A 59 1.40 -2.73 -18.33
N GLU A 60 1.08 -2.08 -19.45
CA GLU A 60 0.54 -0.71 -19.46
C GLU A 60 -0.85 -0.67 -18.80
N LEU A 61 -1.73 -1.61 -19.17
CA LEU A 61 -3.07 -1.72 -18.59
C LEU A 61 -2.99 -1.99 -17.08
N LEU A 62 -2.19 -2.99 -16.67
CA LEU A 62 -2.01 -3.35 -15.27
C LEU A 62 -1.44 -2.18 -14.46
N THR A 63 -0.46 -1.46 -15.01
CA THR A 63 0.12 -0.28 -14.36
C THR A 63 -0.93 0.80 -14.14
N ARG A 64 -1.78 1.05 -15.14
CA ARG A 64 -2.86 2.04 -15.01
C ARG A 64 -3.88 1.63 -13.95
N GLU A 65 -4.32 0.38 -13.97
CA GLU A 65 -5.28 -0.15 -12.99
C GLU A 65 -4.75 -0.05 -11.56
N TYR A 66 -3.50 -0.48 -11.32
CA TYR A 66 -2.91 -0.43 -9.99
C TYR A 66 -2.56 0.98 -9.52
N LYS A 67 -2.24 1.91 -10.43
CA LYS A 67 -2.12 3.33 -10.08
C LYS A 67 -3.47 3.91 -9.63
N GLN A 68 -4.55 3.57 -10.33
CA GLN A 68 -5.89 4.02 -9.92
C GLN A 68 -6.28 3.44 -8.55
N LYS A 69 -6.07 2.14 -8.33
CA LYS A 69 -6.31 1.51 -7.01
C LYS A 69 -5.47 2.17 -5.91
N TYR A 70 -4.21 2.50 -6.18
CA TYR A 70 -3.35 3.21 -5.24
C TYR A 70 -3.95 4.57 -4.84
N GLU A 71 -4.41 5.36 -5.82
CA GLU A 71 -5.04 6.65 -5.56
C GLU A 71 -6.33 6.52 -4.73
N ASP A 72 -7.15 5.52 -5.03
CA ASP A 72 -8.41 5.27 -4.32
C ASP A 72 -8.16 4.86 -2.86
N TYR A 73 -7.27 3.90 -2.62
CA TYR A 73 -6.88 3.54 -1.25
C TYR A 73 -6.16 4.67 -0.51
N SER A 74 -5.41 5.53 -1.22
CA SER A 74 -4.77 6.71 -0.62
C SER A 74 -5.80 7.76 -0.18
N LYS A 75 -6.95 7.86 -0.86
CA LYS A 75 -8.08 8.69 -0.40
C LYS A 75 -8.79 8.03 0.77
N GLU A 76 -9.02 6.72 0.70
CA GLU A 76 -9.72 5.93 1.71
C GLU A 76 -8.98 5.96 3.06
N ILE A 77 -7.66 5.74 3.08
CA ILE A 77 -6.89 5.76 4.32
C ILE A 77 -6.94 7.12 5.01
N LYS A 78 -6.97 8.23 4.24
CA LYS A 78 -7.12 9.58 4.78
C LYS A 78 -8.47 9.77 5.47
N LEU A 79 -9.53 9.12 4.97
CA LEU A 79 -10.84 9.13 5.62
C LEU A 79 -10.80 8.33 6.93
N HIS A 80 -10.27 7.11 6.92
CA HIS A 80 -10.19 6.28 8.12
C HIS A 80 -9.33 6.89 9.24
N PHE A 81 -8.25 7.62 8.89
CA PHE A 81 -7.48 8.42 9.86
C PHE A 81 -8.33 9.54 10.50
N LYS A 82 -9.17 10.24 9.73
CA LYS A 82 -10.07 11.26 10.28
C LYS A 82 -11.12 10.66 11.22
N GLU A 83 -11.62 9.48 10.88
CA GLU A 83 -12.61 8.74 11.67
C GLU A 83 -11.99 7.99 12.87
N LYS A 84 -10.65 7.98 12.98
CA LYS A 84 -9.89 7.23 14.00
C LYS A 84 -10.21 5.73 13.99
N ASN A 85 -10.50 5.17 12.81
CA ASN A 85 -10.84 3.77 12.66
C ASN A 85 -9.57 2.92 12.44
N PHE A 86 -8.94 2.52 13.54
CA PHE A 86 -7.66 1.79 13.52
C PHE A 86 -7.66 0.53 12.63
N ASN A 87 -8.68 -0.32 12.75
CA ASN A 87 -8.73 -1.57 12.00
C ASN A 87 -8.78 -1.32 10.48
N ASN A 88 -9.56 -0.32 10.05
CA ASN A 88 -9.64 0.03 8.64
C ASN A 88 -8.36 0.72 8.14
N ILE A 89 -7.73 1.58 8.96
CA ILE A 89 -6.41 2.16 8.65
C ILE A 89 -5.41 1.04 8.37
N LEU A 90 -5.35 0.04 9.27
CA LEU A 90 -4.44 -1.08 9.18
C LEU A 90 -4.68 -1.90 7.91
N ASN A 91 -5.95 -2.22 7.62
CA ASN A 91 -6.31 -2.99 6.43
C ASN A 91 -5.91 -2.25 5.13
N VAL A 92 -6.33 -0.99 4.99
CA VAL A 92 -6.01 -0.18 3.80
C VAL A 92 -4.50 0.02 3.65
N LEU A 93 -3.76 0.18 4.75
CA LEU A 93 -2.31 0.34 4.70
C LEU A 93 -1.60 -0.93 4.22
N LYS A 94 -2.06 -2.12 4.63
CA LYS A 94 -1.55 -3.40 4.11
C LYS A 94 -1.80 -3.51 2.60
N LYS A 95 -2.99 -3.11 2.13
CA LYS A 95 -3.32 -3.07 0.69
C LYS A 95 -2.43 -2.10 -0.09
N LEU A 96 -2.21 -0.89 0.42
CA LEU A 96 -1.31 0.10 -0.18
C LEU A 96 0.13 -0.40 -0.28
N LYS A 97 0.66 -1.06 0.77
CA LYS A 97 2.00 -1.68 0.72
C LYS A 97 2.09 -2.74 -0.37
N PHE A 98 1.06 -3.56 -0.53
CA PHE A 98 1.02 -4.56 -1.59
C PHE A 98 1.00 -3.92 -2.98
N ILE A 99 0.13 -2.94 -3.20
CA ILE A 99 0.01 -2.25 -4.50
C ILE A 99 1.31 -1.57 -4.89
N ASN A 100 2.03 -0.95 -3.95
CA ASN A 100 3.36 -0.39 -4.21
C ASN A 100 4.33 -1.45 -4.71
N ARG A 101 4.37 -2.64 -4.09
CA ARG A 101 5.22 -3.74 -4.55
C ARG A 101 4.85 -4.22 -5.95
N VAL A 102 3.55 -4.27 -6.27
CA VAL A 102 3.09 -4.61 -7.62
C VAL A 102 3.54 -3.57 -8.64
N LEU A 103 3.36 -2.28 -8.34
CA LEU A 103 3.79 -1.19 -9.22
C LEU A 103 5.31 -1.17 -9.42
N GLU A 104 6.09 -1.40 -8.37
CA GLU A 104 7.54 -1.55 -8.46
C GLU A 104 7.92 -2.74 -9.35
N ARG A 105 7.22 -3.87 -9.21
CA ARG A 105 7.47 -5.04 -10.06
C ARG A 105 7.15 -4.75 -11.52
N LEU A 106 6.01 -4.11 -11.82
CA LEU A 106 5.61 -3.73 -13.18
C LEU A 106 6.58 -2.75 -13.84
N GLN A 107 7.28 -1.90 -13.07
CA GLN A 107 8.31 -0.98 -13.58
C GLN A 107 9.63 -1.68 -13.91
N ASN A 108 9.88 -2.87 -13.35
CA ASN A 108 11.13 -3.63 -13.50
C ASN A 108 11.02 -4.79 -14.50
N ILE A 109 9.89 -4.90 -15.22
CA ILE A 109 9.64 -5.86 -16.31
C ILE A 109 9.92 -5.18 -17.65
#